data_AF-A0A3M6VIP4-F1
#
_entry.id   AF-A0A3M6VIP4-F1
#
_cell.length_a   1.000
_cell.length_b   1.000
_cell.length_c   1.000
_cell.angle_alpha   90.00
_cell.angle_beta   90.00
_cell.angle_gamma   90.00
#
_symmetry.space_group_name_H-M   'P 1'
#
loop_
_entity.id
_entity.type
_entity.pdbx_description
1 polymer ?
#
loop_
_entity_poly.entity_id
_entity_poly.type
_entity_poly.pdbx_seq_one_letter_code
_entity_poly.pdbx_strand_id
1 'polypeptide(L)'
;MVRLVTLANAFAAMAASTAVLTLAGSDFTITFKNGCPVDIDLYNRLASVYTDENECIAPGGSVVKTIGKDFEGHFRNGSNDAATLLEIATKGDLHVVWFDLSVIPSHLNPGFEFCKNLDECKQNSKSGIGFNTPIQITPTSNTNGKNCRELTCLADDCEDAYTFPKDDIKTHSCPFGTNFEVTFCPSGGDGKQPQEQQQEQQQEQQETTAPVTADDQATNSPEQAESAYGPSGVVDSEATKKDDTPAPDAQNIKMIDKMKFSMFVATT
;
A
#
# COMPACT_ATOMS: atom_id res chain seq x y z
N MET A 1 48.70 75.16 20.21
CA MET A 1 48.10 74.11 21.06
C MET A 1 46.60 74.42 21.13
N VAL A 2 45.61 73.64 20.71
CA VAL A 2 45.46 72.30 20.14
C VAL A 2 44.15 72.37 19.31
N ARG A 3 44.12 71.81 18.10
CA ARG A 3 42.89 71.49 17.34
C ARG A 3 42.33 70.15 17.85
N LEU A 4 41.02 70.01 18.00
CA LEU A 4 40.32 68.71 18.07
C LEU A 4 38.86 68.98 17.64
N VAL A 5 38.53 68.96 16.34
CA VAL A 5 38.04 67.81 15.54
C VAL A 5 36.97 66.98 16.26
N THR A 6 35.73 67.24 15.86
CA THR A 6 34.52 66.47 16.12
C THR A 6 34.65 65.08 15.48
N LEU A 7 34.46 64.01 16.26
CA LEU A 7 34.29 62.65 15.74
C LEU A 7 32.87 62.18 16.09
N ALA A 8 32.01 62.15 15.08
CA ALA A 8 30.74 61.44 15.14
C ALA A 8 31.03 59.94 15.00
N ASN A 9 30.74 59.17 16.05
CA ASN A 9 30.79 57.72 15.99
C ASN A 9 29.58 57.20 15.21
N ALA A 10 29.82 56.79 13.97
CA ALA A 10 28.89 55.97 13.21
C ALA A 10 28.98 54.53 13.75
N PHE A 11 27.96 54.09 14.49
CA PHE A 11 27.75 52.66 14.76
C PHE A 11 27.16 52.02 13.51
N ALA A 12 28.01 51.39 12.70
CA ALA A 12 27.57 50.47 11.67
C ALA A 12 27.13 49.16 12.36
N ALA A 13 25.82 48.95 12.48
CA ALA A 13 25.26 47.66 12.85
C ALA A 13 25.47 46.69 11.68
N MET A 14 26.47 45.79 11.79
CA MET A 14 26.53 44.61 10.92
C MET A 14 25.40 43.68 11.32
N ALA A 15 24.33 43.66 10.52
CA ALA A 15 23.37 42.57 10.54
C ALA A 15 24.09 41.32 9.97
N ALA A 16 24.59 40.46 10.85
CA ALA A 16 25.01 39.13 10.47
C ALA A 16 23.75 38.33 10.12
N SER A 17 23.40 38.29 8.84
CA SER A 17 22.43 37.31 8.34
C SER A 17 23.05 35.92 8.49
N THR A 18 22.71 35.23 9.58
CA THR A 18 22.85 33.77 9.65
C THR A 18 21.98 33.19 8.55
N ALA A 19 22.59 32.85 7.41
CA ALA A 19 22.02 31.91 6.48
C ALA A 19 21.85 30.60 7.24
N VAL A 20 20.61 30.27 7.61
CA VAL A 20 20.27 28.93 8.04
C VAL A 20 20.49 28.05 6.81
N LEU A 21 21.60 27.31 6.77
CA LEU A 21 21.70 26.19 5.87
C LEU A 21 20.66 25.18 6.35
N THR A 22 19.48 25.17 5.72
CA THR A 22 18.62 24.00 5.72
C THR A 22 19.42 22.89 5.06
N LEU A 23 20.03 22.02 5.88
CA LEU A 23 20.41 20.69 5.41
C LEU A 23 19.16 20.11 4.73
N ALA A 24 19.32 19.57 3.52
CA ALA A 24 18.27 18.75 2.92
C ALA A 24 17.87 17.71 3.98
N GLY A 25 16.61 17.73 4.39
CA GLY A 25 16.11 16.89 5.48
C GLY A 25 16.44 15.43 5.23
N SER A 26 16.82 14.71 6.28
CA SER A 26 17.00 13.25 6.28
C SER A 26 15.66 12.49 6.26
N ASP A 27 14.61 13.17 5.85
CA ASP A 27 13.21 12.83 6.03
C ASP A 27 12.34 13.47 4.95
N PHE A 28 11.12 12.96 4.82
CA PHE A 28 10.04 13.54 4.02
C PHE A 28 8.74 13.47 4.81
N THR A 29 7.71 14.17 4.32
CA THR A 29 6.40 14.19 4.96
C THR A 29 5.35 13.46 4.14
N ILE A 30 4.46 12.76 4.84
CA ILE A 30 3.19 12.27 4.30
C ILE A 30 2.07 13.03 5.01
N THR A 31 1.27 13.77 4.26
CA THR A 31 0.09 14.45 4.77
C THR A 31 -1.13 13.57 4.54
N PHE A 32 -1.70 13.01 5.59
CA PHE A 32 -2.93 12.23 5.54
C PHE A 32 -4.13 13.15 5.69
N LYS A 33 -5.09 13.06 4.77
CA LYS A 33 -6.32 13.86 4.69
C LYS A 33 -7.52 12.94 4.78
N ASN A 34 -8.51 13.36 5.56
CA ASN A 34 -9.77 12.65 5.65
C ASN A 34 -10.83 13.33 4.76
N GLY A 35 -11.10 12.76 3.59
CA GLY A 35 -12.22 13.14 2.72
C GLY A 35 -13.51 12.36 3.01
N CYS A 36 -13.51 11.42 3.95
CA CYS A 36 -14.67 10.64 4.33
C CYS A 36 -15.62 11.48 5.21
N PRO A 37 -16.93 11.15 5.26
CA PRO A 37 -17.89 11.83 6.14
C PRO A 37 -17.82 11.36 7.61
N VAL A 38 -16.94 10.41 7.91
CA VAL A 38 -16.70 9.84 9.24
C VAL A 38 -15.24 10.02 9.63
N ASP A 39 -14.94 9.93 10.92
CA ASP A 39 -13.57 9.92 11.42
C ASP A 39 -12.75 8.79 10.79
N ILE A 40 -11.49 9.08 10.47
CA ILE A 40 -10.48 8.08 10.15
C ILE A 40 -9.67 7.82 11.41
N ASP A 41 -9.58 6.57 11.83
CA ASP A 41 -8.62 6.16 12.85
C ASP A 41 -7.36 5.71 12.10
N LEU A 42 -6.40 6.62 11.93
CA LEU A 42 -5.17 6.34 11.17
C LEU A 42 -4.26 5.48 12.02
N TYR A 43 -4.14 4.21 11.64
CA TYR A 43 -3.21 3.27 12.25
C TYR A 43 -1.90 3.22 11.46
N ASN A 44 -0.78 3.12 12.18
CA ASN A 44 0.51 2.75 11.63
C ASN A 44 1.13 1.56 12.38
N ARG A 45 1.72 0.63 11.62
CA ARG A 45 2.50 -0.49 12.15
C ARG A 45 3.84 -0.55 11.46
N LEU A 46 4.91 -0.63 12.25
CA LEU A 46 6.25 -0.87 11.73
C LEU A 46 6.46 -2.37 11.49
N ALA A 47 7.12 -2.76 10.41
CA ALA A 47 7.44 -4.16 10.15
C ALA A 47 8.37 -4.77 11.22
N SER A 48 9.13 -3.93 11.93
CA SER A 48 9.99 -4.35 13.04
C SER A 48 9.30 -4.41 14.41
N VAL A 49 8.11 -3.81 14.54
CA VAL A 49 7.38 -3.68 15.81
C VAL A 49 5.90 -3.98 15.55
N TYR A 50 5.44 -5.13 16.03
CA TYR A 50 4.04 -5.58 15.91
C TYR A 50 3.10 -4.87 16.90
N THR A 51 3.32 -3.58 17.13
CA THR A 51 2.46 -2.74 17.96
C THR A 51 1.97 -1.61 17.09
N ASP A 52 0.67 -1.42 17.12
CA ASP A 52 0.01 -0.34 16.41
C ASP A 52 0.14 0.97 17.20
N GLU A 53 0.37 2.06 16.47
CA GLU A 53 0.10 3.42 16.92
C GLU A 53 -1.09 3.96 16.14
N ASN A 54 -1.87 4.85 16.74
CA ASN A 54 -3.00 5.46 16.06
C ASN A 54 -3.22 6.93 16.40
N GLU A 55 -3.90 7.62 15.50
CA GLU A 55 -4.43 8.95 15.71
C GLU A 55 -5.72 9.16 14.91
N CYS A 56 -6.66 9.93 15.46
CA CYS A 56 -7.92 10.23 14.78
C CYS A 56 -7.78 11.45 13.86
N ILE A 57 -8.34 11.36 12.65
CA ILE A 57 -8.51 12.45 11.71
C ILE A 57 -10.01 12.68 11.51
N ALA A 58 -10.53 13.80 12.04
CA ALA A 58 -11.93 14.18 11.82
C ALA A 58 -12.24 14.45 10.33
N PRO A 59 -13.51 14.37 9.88
CA PRO A 59 -13.91 14.73 8.52
C PRO A 59 -13.37 16.10 8.08
N GLY A 60 -12.73 16.15 6.91
CA GLY A 60 -12.07 17.35 6.39
C GLY A 60 -10.75 17.72 7.09
N GLY A 61 -10.34 16.96 8.10
CA GLY A 61 -9.10 17.14 8.84
C GLY A 61 -7.88 16.55 8.14
N SER A 62 -6.71 16.80 8.71
CA SER A 62 -5.44 16.22 8.26
C SER A 62 -4.43 16.06 9.40
N VAL A 63 -3.50 15.13 9.20
CA VAL A 63 -2.34 14.88 10.07
C VAL A 63 -1.11 14.69 9.21
N VAL A 64 0.07 15.00 9.76
CA VAL A 64 1.34 14.91 9.03
C VAL A 64 2.24 13.91 9.75
N LYS A 65 2.77 12.94 9.00
CA LYS A 65 3.80 12.02 9.46
C LYS A 65 5.14 12.38 8.81
N THR A 66 6.19 12.41 9.60
CA THR A 66 7.58 12.58 9.13
C THR A 66 8.24 11.22 9.05
N ILE A 67 8.72 10.85 7.87
CA ILE A 67 9.32 9.54 7.60
C ILE A 67 10.81 9.71 7.29
N GLY A 68 11.65 9.03 8.07
CA GLY A 68 13.10 9.03 7.89
C GLY A 68 13.60 7.83 7.08
N LYS A 69 14.93 7.67 7.06
CA LYS A 69 15.60 6.44 6.61
C LYS A 69 15.28 5.25 7.51
N ASP A 70 15.45 4.05 6.95
CA ASP A 70 15.23 2.76 7.62
C ASP A 70 13.80 2.49 8.09
N PHE A 71 12.83 3.25 7.58
CA PHE A 71 11.41 3.00 7.79
C PHE A 71 10.94 1.80 6.96
N GLU A 72 10.10 0.97 7.54
CA GLU A 72 9.31 -0.05 6.84
C GLU A 72 8.04 -0.31 7.65
N GLY A 73 6.89 -0.15 7.02
CA GLY A 73 5.61 -0.29 7.68
C GLY A 73 4.44 0.04 6.77
N HIS A 74 3.24 0.03 7.34
CA HIS A 74 2.03 0.37 6.62
C HIS A 74 1.13 1.30 7.42
N PHE A 75 0.27 2.01 6.69
CA PHE A 75 -0.79 2.86 7.20
C PHE A 75 -2.14 2.33 6.76
N ARG A 76 -3.15 2.39 7.64
CA ARG A 76 -4.51 1.92 7.36
C ARG A 76 -5.56 2.68 8.16
N ASN A 77 -6.83 2.57 7.77
CA ASN A 77 -7.95 3.07 8.56
C ASN A 77 -8.50 1.97 9.48
N GLY A 78 -8.51 2.22 10.78
CA GLY A 78 -8.98 1.31 11.81
C GLY A 78 -7.95 0.24 12.21
N SER A 79 -8.21 -0.41 13.35
CA SER A 79 -7.30 -1.41 13.92
C SER A 79 -7.39 -2.78 13.24
N ASN A 80 -8.34 -2.98 12.33
CA ASN A 80 -8.51 -4.26 11.66
C ASN A 80 -7.38 -4.46 10.65
N ASP A 81 -6.68 -5.59 10.76
CA ASP A 81 -5.60 -5.93 9.82
C ASP A 81 -6.15 -6.32 8.43
N ALA A 82 -7.44 -6.67 8.36
CA ALA A 82 -8.21 -6.81 7.11
C ALA A 82 -8.70 -5.43 6.63
N ALA A 83 -7.79 -4.64 6.04
CA ALA A 83 -8.04 -3.27 5.60
C ALA A 83 -7.20 -2.93 4.36
N THR A 84 -7.60 -1.87 3.64
CA THR A 84 -6.77 -1.31 2.57
C THR A 84 -5.47 -0.76 3.17
N LEU A 85 -4.33 -1.18 2.65
CA LEU A 85 -3.02 -0.76 3.16
C LEU A 85 -2.36 0.25 2.22
N LEU A 86 -1.73 1.27 2.80
CA LEU A 86 -0.63 2.01 2.18
C LEU A 86 0.67 1.51 2.78
N GLU A 87 1.53 0.92 1.97
CA GLU A 87 2.82 0.39 2.42
C GLU A 87 3.94 1.36 2.04
N ILE A 88 4.86 1.63 2.97
CA ILE A 88 5.97 2.57 2.77
C ILE A 88 7.26 1.94 3.29
N ALA A 89 8.33 2.07 2.52
CA ALA A 89 9.65 1.65 2.98
C ALA A 89 10.81 2.48 2.39
N THR A 90 11.79 2.74 3.24
CA THR A 90 13.00 3.53 2.95
C THR A 90 14.28 2.80 3.35
N LYS A 91 14.17 1.48 3.59
CA LYS A 91 15.27 0.62 4.03
C LYS A 91 16.37 0.47 2.99
N GLY A 92 17.58 0.24 3.50
CA GLY A 92 18.79 -0.06 2.77
C GLY A 92 19.42 1.14 2.06
N ASP A 93 20.44 0.87 1.25
CA ASP A 93 21.37 1.91 0.79
C ASP A 93 20.81 2.81 -0.32
N LEU A 94 19.67 2.42 -0.90
CA LEU A 94 19.03 3.17 -1.97
C LEU A 94 18.40 4.46 -1.45
N HIS A 95 18.56 5.54 -2.21
CA HIS A 95 17.98 6.84 -1.90
C HIS A 95 16.60 7.01 -2.54
N VAL A 96 15.70 6.09 -2.21
CA VAL A 96 14.31 6.08 -2.71
C VAL A 96 13.31 5.88 -1.57
N VAL A 97 12.07 6.27 -1.81
CA VAL A 97 10.89 5.81 -1.07
C VAL A 97 10.18 4.80 -1.94
N TRP A 98 10.04 3.58 -1.44
CA TRP A 98 9.18 2.56 -2.02
C TRP A 98 7.79 2.69 -1.42
N PHE A 99 6.77 2.57 -2.27
CA PHE A 99 5.38 2.66 -1.84
C PHE A 99 4.47 1.87 -2.76
N ASP A 100 3.38 1.37 -2.20
CA ASP A 100 2.30 0.71 -2.92
C ASP A 100 1.02 0.71 -2.08
N LEU A 101 -0.07 0.29 -2.73
CA LEU A 101 -1.34 0.02 -2.09
C LEU A 101 -1.59 -1.48 -2.12
N SER A 102 -2.28 -2.03 -1.12
CA SER A 102 -2.64 -3.44 -1.08
C SER A 102 -4.08 -3.64 -0.63
N VAL A 103 -4.78 -4.55 -1.33
CA VAL A 103 -6.11 -5.06 -0.96
C VAL A 103 -6.08 -6.57 -0.71
N ILE A 104 -4.88 -7.12 -0.49
CA ILE A 104 -4.71 -8.54 -0.21
C ILE A 104 -5.25 -8.81 1.20
N PRO A 105 -6.19 -9.77 1.36
CA PRO A 105 -6.66 -10.15 2.68
C PRO A 105 -5.51 -10.61 3.59
N SER A 106 -5.47 -10.03 4.79
CA SER A 106 -4.56 -10.49 5.86
C SER A 106 -4.91 -11.89 6.36
N HIS A 107 -4.01 -12.51 7.13
CA HIS A 107 -4.22 -13.81 7.76
C HIS A 107 -4.58 -14.91 6.76
N LEU A 108 -3.74 -15.02 5.72
CA LEU A 108 -3.79 -16.12 4.77
C LEU A 108 -3.57 -17.45 5.49
N ASN A 109 -4.31 -18.47 5.07
CA ASN A 109 -4.17 -19.83 5.56
C ASN A 109 -2.77 -20.35 5.21
N PRO A 110 -2.15 -21.18 6.07
CA PRO A 110 -0.86 -21.78 5.77
C PRO A 110 -0.83 -22.47 4.41
N GLY A 111 0.19 -22.18 3.60
CA GLY A 111 0.35 -22.68 2.23
C GLY A 111 -0.27 -21.80 1.14
N PHE A 112 -0.95 -20.72 1.50
CA PHE A 112 -1.53 -19.73 0.59
C PHE A 112 -0.86 -18.36 0.65
N GLU A 113 0.32 -18.25 1.27
CA GLU A 113 1.11 -17.01 1.36
C GLU A 113 1.49 -16.46 -0.02
N PHE A 114 1.40 -17.30 -1.07
CA PHE A 114 1.59 -16.95 -2.47
C PHE A 114 0.36 -17.28 -3.34
N CYS A 115 -0.85 -17.01 -2.83
CA CYS A 115 -2.07 -17.03 -3.65
C CYS A 115 -1.86 -16.27 -4.98
N LYS A 116 -2.48 -16.74 -6.05
CA LYS A 116 -2.15 -16.34 -7.43
C LYS A 116 -3.05 -15.24 -7.98
N ASN A 117 -4.13 -14.94 -7.30
CA ASN A 117 -5.11 -13.91 -7.63
C ASN A 117 -5.93 -13.58 -6.39
N LEU A 118 -6.69 -12.48 -6.46
CA LEU A 118 -7.48 -11.96 -5.35
C LEU A 118 -8.49 -12.98 -4.81
N ASP A 119 -9.17 -13.71 -5.69
CA ASP A 119 -10.18 -14.70 -5.30
C ASP A 119 -9.57 -15.84 -4.47
N GLU A 120 -8.40 -16.35 -4.88
CA GLU A 120 -7.67 -17.37 -4.12
C GLU A 120 -7.24 -16.83 -2.75
N CYS A 121 -6.77 -15.57 -2.69
CA CYS A 121 -6.40 -14.94 -1.42
C CYS A 121 -7.61 -14.79 -0.49
N LYS A 122 -8.76 -14.36 -1.02
CA LYS A 122 -10.00 -14.21 -0.24
C LYS A 122 -10.49 -15.54 0.32
N GLN A 123 -10.57 -16.56 -0.53
CA GLN A 123 -11.01 -17.90 -0.14
C GLN A 123 -10.10 -18.54 0.91
N ASN A 124 -8.82 -18.15 0.91
CA ASN A 124 -7.82 -18.70 1.81
C ASN A 124 -7.32 -17.68 2.83
N SER A 125 -8.20 -16.80 3.31
CA SER A 125 -7.91 -15.89 4.42
C SER A 125 -8.98 -16.01 5.50
N LYS A 126 -8.63 -15.68 6.74
CA LYS A 126 -9.57 -15.73 7.86
C LYS A 126 -10.79 -14.81 7.68
N SER A 127 -10.61 -13.63 7.06
CA SER A 127 -11.67 -12.63 6.88
C SER A 127 -12.28 -12.62 5.49
N GLY A 128 -11.54 -13.02 4.44
CA GLY A 128 -11.91 -12.77 3.05
C GLY A 128 -11.84 -11.28 2.65
N ILE A 129 -11.33 -10.41 3.51
CA ILE A 129 -11.41 -8.95 3.37
C ILE A 129 -10.00 -8.35 3.36
N GLY A 130 -9.72 -7.53 2.35
CA GLY A 130 -8.53 -6.68 2.28
C GLY A 130 -8.82 -5.23 1.88
N PHE A 131 -10.08 -4.86 1.69
CA PHE A 131 -10.48 -3.49 1.37
C PHE A 131 -11.50 -2.98 2.39
N ASN A 132 -11.29 -1.76 2.89
CA ASN A 132 -12.25 -1.11 3.80
C ASN A 132 -12.45 0.39 3.55
N THR A 133 -11.46 1.09 3.02
CA THR A 133 -11.53 2.55 2.82
C THR A 133 -10.84 2.92 1.51
N PRO A 134 -11.51 3.69 0.63
CA PRO A 134 -10.89 4.24 -0.56
C PRO A 134 -9.69 5.10 -0.20
N ILE A 135 -8.58 4.95 -0.91
CA ILE A 135 -7.35 5.69 -0.66
C ILE A 135 -6.72 6.14 -1.98
N GLN A 136 -6.16 7.35 -1.97
CA GLN A 136 -5.32 7.86 -3.03
C GLN A 136 -4.03 8.39 -2.41
N ILE A 137 -2.88 8.06 -3.00
CA ILE A 137 -1.57 8.60 -2.63
C ILE A 137 -0.98 9.35 -3.82
N THR A 138 -0.64 10.62 -3.61
CA THR A 138 -0.13 11.53 -4.63
C THR A 138 1.23 12.07 -4.20
N PRO A 139 2.32 11.76 -4.91
CA PRO A 139 3.59 12.44 -4.68
C PRO A 139 3.47 13.91 -5.09
N THR A 140 3.81 14.84 -4.19
CA THR A 140 3.67 16.29 -4.42
C THR A 140 4.89 16.92 -5.08
N SER A 141 5.98 16.16 -5.24
CA SER A 141 7.24 16.60 -5.81
C SER A 141 7.98 15.44 -6.48
N ASN A 142 8.97 15.75 -7.33
CA ASN A 142 9.87 14.77 -7.98
C ASN A 142 9.13 13.65 -8.75
N THR A 143 7.93 13.93 -9.25
CA THR A 143 7.15 13.00 -10.06
C THR A 143 7.81 12.78 -11.42
N ASN A 144 7.70 11.56 -11.95
CA ASN A 144 8.20 11.21 -13.28
C ASN A 144 7.11 10.63 -14.20
N GLY A 145 5.86 10.59 -13.72
CA GLY A 145 4.71 10.06 -14.46
C GLY A 145 4.77 8.56 -14.75
N LYS A 146 5.78 7.85 -14.22
CA LYS A 146 5.98 6.40 -14.38
C LYS A 146 5.92 5.74 -13.01
N ASN A 147 7.08 5.50 -12.38
CA ASN A 147 7.19 4.86 -11.08
C ASN A 147 6.86 5.82 -9.93
N CYS A 148 7.16 7.10 -10.07
CA CYS A 148 6.79 8.13 -9.10
C CYS A 148 5.58 8.88 -9.65
N ARG A 149 4.40 8.34 -9.34
CA ARG A 149 3.09 8.85 -9.77
C ARG A 149 2.05 8.64 -8.67
N GLU A 150 0.86 9.19 -8.90
CA GLU A 150 -0.31 8.95 -8.08
C GLU A 150 -0.83 7.51 -8.22
N LEU A 151 -1.28 6.92 -7.12
CA LEU A 151 -1.96 5.63 -7.06
C LEU A 151 -3.33 5.81 -6.43
N THR A 152 -4.33 5.14 -7.00
CA THR A 152 -5.72 5.26 -6.57
C THR A 152 -6.38 3.91 -6.40
N CYS A 153 -6.93 3.65 -5.20
CA CYS A 153 -7.72 2.46 -4.92
C CYS A 153 -9.07 2.84 -4.33
N LEU A 154 -10.13 2.70 -5.13
CA LEU A 154 -11.50 3.11 -4.73
C LEU A 154 -12.42 1.95 -4.38
N ALA A 155 -12.02 0.72 -4.68
CA ALA A 155 -12.80 -0.48 -4.47
C ALA A 155 -11.88 -1.69 -4.24
N ASP A 156 -12.49 -2.77 -3.79
CA ASP A 156 -11.88 -4.10 -3.79
C ASP A 156 -11.60 -4.51 -5.25
N ASP A 157 -10.40 -5.05 -5.54
CA ASP A 157 -9.88 -5.28 -6.91
C ASP A 157 -9.50 -4.02 -7.73
N CYS A 158 -8.99 -2.98 -7.06
CA CYS A 158 -8.52 -1.77 -7.74
C CYS A 158 -7.20 -1.98 -8.52
N GLU A 159 -7.08 -1.32 -9.68
CA GLU A 159 -5.95 -1.52 -10.60
C GLU A 159 -4.59 -1.12 -10.02
N ASP A 160 -4.50 -0.08 -9.19
CA ASP A 160 -3.20 0.39 -8.67
C ASP A 160 -2.71 -0.39 -7.44
N ALA A 161 -3.51 -1.30 -6.87
CA ALA A 161 -3.11 -2.04 -5.68
C ALA A 161 -2.66 -3.47 -5.98
N TYR A 162 -1.84 -4.01 -5.08
CA TYR A 162 -1.61 -5.42 -4.92
C TYR A 162 -2.95 -6.15 -4.69
N THR A 163 -3.26 -7.07 -5.58
CA THR A 163 -4.42 -7.98 -5.47
C THR A 163 -4.01 -9.40 -5.13
N PHE A 164 -2.72 -9.74 -5.29
CA PHE A 164 -2.11 -10.98 -4.86
C PHE A 164 -0.57 -10.81 -4.67
N PRO A 165 0.10 -11.67 -3.87
CA PRO A 165 1.50 -11.52 -3.46
C PRO A 165 2.57 -11.39 -4.56
N LYS A 166 2.29 -11.88 -5.76
CA LYS A 166 3.22 -11.87 -6.90
C LYS A 166 2.82 -10.88 -7.98
N ASP A 167 1.96 -9.92 -7.65
CA ASP A 167 1.57 -8.82 -8.53
C ASP A 167 2.71 -7.78 -8.62
N ASP A 168 3.88 -8.22 -9.09
CA ASP A 168 5.17 -7.53 -8.93
C ASP A 168 5.29 -6.19 -9.68
N ILE A 169 4.24 -5.78 -10.38
CA ILE A 169 4.16 -4.51 -11.11
C ILE A 169 3.55 -3.37 -10.28
N LYS A 170 3.05 -3.66 -9.07
CA LYS A 170 2.34 -2.69 -8.21
C LYS A 170 3.26 -1.90 -7.27
N THR A 171 4.51 -2.35 -7.08
CA THR A 171 5.48 -1.55 -6.33
C THR A 171 5.90 -0.31 -7.11
N HIS A 172 5.83 0.84 -6.45
CA HIS A 172 6.22 2.14 -6.99
C HIS A 172 7.36 2.77 -6.18
N SER A 173 8.04 3.73 -6.80
CA SER A 173 9.16 4.40 -6.15
C SER A 173 9.32 5.85 -6.58
N CYS A 174 9.67 6.67 -5.60
CA CYS A 174 10.05 8.05 -5.78
C CYS A 174 11.48 8.28 -5.24
N PRO A 175 12.19 9.32 -5.70
CA PRO A 175 13.41 9.78 -5.01
C PRO A 175 13.15 10.02 -3.52
N PHE A 176 14.11 9.69 -2.66
CA PHE A 176 14.01 10.01 -1.23
C PHE A 176 13.92 11.53 -1.02
N GLY A 177 13.09 11.97 -0.07
CA GLY A 177 12.76 13.38 0.12
C GLY A 177 11.50 13.85 -0.64
N THR A 178 10.87 12.96 -1.44
CA THR A 178 9.56 13.26 -2.03
C THR A 178 8.48 13.28 -0.97
N ASN A 179 7.75 14.40 -0.89
CA ASN A 179 6.58 14.51 -0.04
C ASN A 179 5.36 13.89 -0.72
N PHE A 180 4.41 13.42 0.09
CA PHE A 180 3.19 12.79 -0.37
C PHE A 180 1.96 13.39 0.30
N GLU A 181 0.86 13.40 -0.42
CA GLU A 181 -0.49 13.55 0.14
C GLU A 181 -1.21 12.22 0.02
N VAL A 182 -1.87 11.80 1.10
CA VAL A 182 -2.70 10.61 1.15
C VAL A 182 -4.11 11.06 1.49
N THR A 183 -5.08 10.74 0.65
CA THR A 183 -6.48 11.12 0.86
C THR A 183 -7.33 9.87 1.02
N PHE A 184 -7.93 9.69 2.20
CA PHE A 184 -9.00 8.73 2.39
C PHE A 184 -10.31 9.27 1.82
N CYS A 185 -11.08 8.43 1.13
CA CYS A 185 -12.28 8.81 0.38
C CYS A 185 -12.05 10.03 -0.54
N PRO A 186 -11.12 9.96 -1.52
CA PRO A 186 -10.76 11.09 -2.38
C PRO A 186 -11.93 11.65 -3.21
N SER A 187 -12.96 10.85 -3.46
CA SER A 187 -14.20 11.29 -4.15
C SER A 187 -15.29 11.82 -3.21
N GLY A 188 -15.02 11.98 -1.91
CA GLY A 188 -16.00 12.44 -0.91
C GLY A 188 -17.12 11.44 -0.59
N GLY A 189 -16.92 10.15 -0.91
CA GLY A 189 -17.90 9.08 -0.66
C GLY A 189 -17.82 8.49 0.75
N ASP A 190 -18.85 7.73 1.13
CA ASP A 190 -19.06 7.21 2.49
C ASP A 190 -18.07 6.12 2.97
N GLY A 191 -17.00 5.85 2.21
CA GLY A 191 -16.04 4.79 2.52
C GLY A 191 -16.64 3.37 2.59
N LYS A 192 -17.93 3.19 2.25
CA LYS A 192 -18.63 1.91 2.25
C LYS A 192 -18.76 1.37 0.84
N GLN A 193 -18.17 0.21 0.57
CA GLN A 193 -18.76 -0.74 -0.39
C GLN A 193 -19.93 -1.46 0.30
N PRO A 194 -20.99 -1.89 -0.41
CA PRO A 194 -22.13 -2.57 0.19
C PRO A 194 -21.69 -3.82 0.96
N GLN A 195 -21.92 -3.85 2.27
CA GLN A 195 -22.06 -5.11 3.01
C GLN A 195 -23.37 -5.76 2.56
N GLU A 196 -23.36 -6.47 1.43
CA GLU A 196 -24.32 -7.56 1.25
C GLU A 196 -23.72 -8.83 1.85
N GLN A 197 -24.52 -9.48 2.71
CA GLN A 197 -24.28 -10.76 3.39
C GLN A 197 -23.49 -10.73 4.71
N GLN A 198 -24.06 -10.11 5.75
CA GLN A 198 -23.72 -10.48 7.14
C GLN A 198 -24.93 -10.59 8.09
N GLN A 199 -26.16 -10.77 7.58
CA GLN A 199 -27.35 -10.87 8.44
C GLN A 199 -28.14 -12.19 8.39
N GLU A 200 -27.74 -13.22 7.64
CA GLU A 200 -28.56 -14.45 7.54
C GLU A 200 -28.17 -15.63 8.45
N GLN A 201 -27.12 -15.57 9.28
CA GLN A 201 -26.71 -16.73 10.10
C GLN A 201 -27.24 -16.77 11.56
N GLN A 202 -28.33 -16.06 11.89
CA GLN A 202 -28.90 -16.12 13.25
C GLN A 202 -30.35 -16.61 13.37
N GLN A 203 -30.99 -17.13 12.31
CA GLN A 203 -32.39 -17.58 12.43
C GLN A 203 -32.69 -19.05 12.15
N GLU A 204 -31.74 -19.90 11.79
CA GLU A 204 -32.04 -21.33 11.56
C GLU A 204 -31.52 -22.24 12.67
N GLN A 205 -31.94 -21.97 13.91
CA GLN A 205 -31.80 -22.94 15.00
C GLN A 205 -33.06 -22.96 15.89
N GLN A 206 -34.25 -23.08 15.29
CA GLN A 206 -35.43 -23.51 16.05
C GLN A 206 -36.60 -24.00 15.18
N GLU A 207 -36.50 -25.20 14.57
CA GLU A 207 -37.66 -26.12 14.55
C GLU A 207 -37.24 -27.57 14.23
N THR A 208 -37.19 -28.39 15.27
CA THR A 208 -37.22 -29.85 15.20
C THR A 208 -38.67 -30.33 15.07
N THR A 209 -39.01 -31.17 14.06
CA THR A 209 -39.39 -32.61 14.18
C THR A 209 -40.13 -33.14 12.94
N ALA A 210 -39.47 -34.01 12.15
CA ALA A 210 -39.89 -35.29 11.49
C ALA A 210 -41.22 -35.42 10.68
N PRO A 211 -41.42 -36.47 9.83
CA PRO A 211 -40.51 -37.53 9.36
C PRO A 211 -40.41 -37.71 7.82
N VAL A 212 -39.32 -38.39 7.45
CA VAL A 212 -38.99 -39.07 6.18
C VAL A 212 -40.11 -39.91 5.56
N THR A 213 -40.22 -39.87 4.22
CA THR A 213 -40.60 -41.04 3.39
C THR A 213 -39.70 -41.09 2.15
N ALA A 214 -39.37 -42.31 1.75
CA ALA A 214 -38.28 -42.74 0.88
C ALA A 214 -38.61 -42.77 -0.63
N ASP A 215 -37.57 -43.17 -1.38
CA ASP A 215 -37.49 -43.63 -2.78
C ASP A 215 -37.50 -42.53 -3.86
N ASP A 216 -36.64 -42.54 -4.89
CA ASP A 216 -35.94 -43.69 -5.50
C ASP A 216 -34.69 -43.27 -6.31
N GLN A 217 -33.83 -44.27 -6.56
CA GLN A 217 -32.56 -44.21 -7.32
C GLN A 217 -32.69 -43.91 -8.82
N ALA A 218 -31.62 -43.36 -9.42
CA ALA A 218 -30.88 -43.94 -10.57
C ALA A 218 -29.75 -42.96 -11.03
N THR A 219 -28.48 -43.20 -10.72
CA THR A 219 -27.45 -43.86 -11.57
C THR A 219 -27.32 -43.32 -13.01
N ASN A 220 -26.19 -42.66 -13.33
CA ASN A 220 -25.12 -43.24 -14.15
C ASN A 220 -23.91 -42.28 -14.30
N SER A 221 -22.73 -42.89 -14.35
CA SER A 221 -21.38 -42.38 -14.67
C SER A 221 -20.66 -43.55 -15.38
N PRO A 222 -19.49 -43.44 -16.02
CA PRO A 222 -18.77 -42.32 -16.66
C PRO A 222 -18.38 -42.65 -18.13
N GLU A 223 -17.81 -41.71 -18.90
CA GLU A 223 -16.90 -42.10 -20.01
C GLU A 223 -15.80 -41.06 -20.30
N GLN A 224 -14.57 -41.56 -20.42
CA GLN A 224 -13.30 -40.89 -20.77
C GLN A 224 -12.98 -41.03 -22.27
N ALA A 225 -12.18 -40.09 -22.81
CA ALA A 225 -11.02 -40.33 -23.71
C ALA A 225 -10.31 -38.96 -23.92
N GLU A 226 -9.04 -38.74 -23.54
CA GLU A 226 -7.77 -39.04 -24.29
C GLU A 226 -7.82 -38.65 -25.78
N SER A 227 -6.83 -38.06 -26.46
CA SER A 227 -5.40 -37.73 -26.29
C SER A 227 -5.08 -36.55 -27.27
N ALA A 228 -3.94 -35.86 -27.28
CA ALA A 228 -2.71 -36.32 -27.92
C ALA A 228 -1.58 -35.27 -27.81
N TYR A 229 -0.36 -35.77 -27.97
CA TYR A 229 0.93 -35.13 -27.74
C TYR A 229 1.65 -34.79 -29.07
N GLY A 230 2.38 -33.66 -29.10
CA GLY A 230 3.59 -33.43 -29.90
C GLY A 230 3.48 -32.55 -31.17
N PRO A 231 4.60 -32.11 -31.79
CA PRO A 231 5.96 -31.87 -31.25
C PRO A 231 6.53 -30.46 -31.56
N SER A 232 7.76 -30.26 -31.09
CA SER A 232 8.70 -29.14 -31.22
C SER A 232 8.80 -28.46 -32.59
N GLY A 233 9.01 -27.13 -32.57
CA GLY A 233 9.43 -26.31 -33.72
C GLY A 233 10.20 -25.07 -33.26
N VAL A 234 11.51 -25.08 -33.48
CA VAL A 234 12.47 -23.98 -33.30
C VAL A 234 12.54 -23.19 -34.61
N VAL A 235 12.38 -21.86 -34.60
CA VAL A 235 13.14 -20.95 -35.48
C VAL A 235 13.14 -19.49 -35.00
N ASP A 236 14.36 -19.02 -34.79
CA ASP A 236 14.97 -17.69 -34.94
C ASP A 236 14.18 -16.36 -34.85
N SER A 237 14.64 -15.57 -33.88
CA SER A 237 15.36 -14.29 -34.04
C SER A 237 14.90 -13.31 -35.13
N GLU A 238 14.25 -12.21 -34.71
CA GLU A 238 14.49 -10.91 -35.35
C GLU A 238 14.46 -9.77 -34.31
N ALA A 239 15.45 -8.88 -34.46
CA ALA A 239 15.90 -7.92 -33.48
C ALA A 239 14.91 -6.78 -33.24
N THR A 240 14.58 -6.51 -31.98
CA THR A 240 13.97 -5.24 -31.55
C THR A 240 15.01 -4.35 -30.89
N LYS A 241 14.97 -3.08 -31.31
CA LYS A 241 15.88 -2.00 -30.93
C LYS A 241 16.00 -1.88 -29.41
N LYS A 242 17.24 -1.72 -28.98
CA LYS A 242 17.68 -1.38 -27.64
C LYS A 242 17.01 -0.07 -27.20
N ASP A 243 16.03 -0.18 -26.31
CA ASP A 243 15.51 0.95 -25.54
C ASP A 243 16.42 1.09 -24.30
N ASP A 244 17.16 2.19 -24.21
CA ASP A 244 18.12 2.47 -23.14
C ASP A 244 17.38 2.91 -21.85
N THR A 245 16.44 2.09 -21.37
CA THR A 245 15.94 2.17 -19.99
C THR A 245 16.80 1.24 -19.13
N PRO A 246 17.50 1.72 -18.08
CA PRO A 246 18.18 0.82 -17.17
C PRO A 246 17.14 -0.10 -16.54
N ALA A 247 17.27 -1.41 -16.77
CA ALA A 247 16.60 -2.40 -15.96
C ALA A 247 16.91 -2.11 -14.48
N PRO A 248 15.95 -2.29 -13.56
CA PRO A 248 16.22 -2.12 -12.14
C PRO A 248 17.41 -3.01 -11.75
N ASP A 249 18.43 -2.41 -11.15
CA ASP A 249 19.64 -3.11 -10.69
C ASP A 249 19.23 -4.31 -9.81
N ALA A 250 20.00 -5.40 -9.80
CA ALA A 250 19.72 -6.60 -9.02
C ALA A 250 19.54 -6.31 -7.51
N GLN A 251 20.02 -5.15 -7.03
CA GLN A 251 19.73 -4.64 -5.69
C GLN A 251 18.28 -4.16 -5.50
N ASN A 252 17.65 -3.53 -6.51
CA ASN A 252 16.21 -3.20 -6.50
C ASN A 252 15.38 -4.46 -6.37
N ILE A 253 15.67 -5.51 -7.16
CA ILE A 253 14.88 -6.76 -7.13
C ILE A 253 14.96 -7.45 -5.76
N LYS A 254 16.15 -7.52 -5.15
CA LYS A 254 16.31 -8.11 -3.81
C LYS A 254 15.67 -7.30 -2.69
N MET A 255 15.52 -5.99 -2.86
CA MET A 255 14.89 -5.13 -1.87
C MET A 255 13.36 -5.16 -2.02
N ILE A 256 12.86 -5.15 -3.26
CA ILE A 256 11.46 -5.42 -3.60
C ILE A 256 11.03 -6.77 -3.02
N ASP A 257 11.82 -7.84 -3.19
CA ASP A 257 11.51 -9.16 -2.59
C ASP A 257 11.62 -9.20 -1.05
N LYS A 258 12.41 -8.31 -0.43
CA LYS A 258 12.51 -8.19 1.04
C LYS A 258 11.35 -7.40 1.65
N MET A 259 10.91 -6.33 1.00
CA MET A 259 9.69 -5.62 1.40
C MET A 259 8.49 -6.54 1.30
N LYS A 260 8.38 -7.29 0.19
CA LYS A 260 7.38 -8.35 0.04
C LYS A 260 7.40 -9.32 1.23
N PHE A 261 8.56 -9.89 1.59
CA PHE A 261 8.61 -10.87 2.67
C PHE A 261 8.34 -10.26 4.06
N SER A 262 8.81 -9.05 4.36
CA SER A 262 8.62 -8.44 5.68
C SER A 262 7.21 -7.86 5.88
N MET A 263 6.54 -7.44 4.80
CA MET A 263 5.15 -6.96 4.83
C MET A 263 4.14 -8.12 4.76
N PHE A 264 4.39 -9.16 3.97
CA PHE A 264 3.54 -10.36 3.94
C PHE A 264 3.52 -11.13 5.27
N VAL A 265 4.69 -11.29 5.89
CA VAL A 265 4.81 -12.04 7.17
C VAL A 265 4.19 -11.26 8.34
N ALA A 266 3.97 -9.95 8.19
CA ALA A 266 3.24 -9.20 9.21
C ALA A 266 1.73 -9.48 9.27
N THR A 267 1.22 -10.31 8.35
CA THR A 267 -0.18 -10.75 8.31
C THR A 267 -0.38 -12.22 8.66
N THR A 268 0.68 -12.98 8.97
CA THR A 268 0.62 -14.38 9.47
C THR A 268 0.75 -14.46 10.98
#